data_AF-A0A958HKX7-F1
#
_entry.id   AF-A0A958HKX7-F1
#
_cell.length_a   1.000
_cell.length_b   1.000
_cell.length_c   1.000
_cell.angle_alpha   90.00
_cell.angle_beta   90.00
_cell.angle_gamma   90.00
#
_symmetry.space_group_name_H-M   'P 1'
#
loop_
_entity.id
_entity.type
_entity.pdbx_description
1 polymer ?
#
loop_
_entity_poly.entity_id
_entity_poly.type
_entity_poly.pdbx_seq_one_letter_code
_entity_poly.pdbx_strand_id
1 'polypeptide(L)' 'MGAQFPDWGIARCKRQAESIMDAGKAGHYADAVSWLKDARDIYGEHGRLAEWQVYLAGLPDLHARKYKLVPMLRAIRSQ' A
#
# COMPACT_ATOMS: atom_id res chain seq x y z
N MET A 1 7.81 -18.37 16.38
CA MET A 1 6.71 -18.78 15.47
C MET A 1 6.85 -17.95 14.20
N GLY A 2 7.74 -18.37 13.31
CA GLY A 2 8.14 -17.60 12.12
C GLY A 2 7.17 -17.86 10.96
N ALA A 3 6.95 -16.80 10.18
CA ALA A 3 6.50 -16.74 8.79
C ALA A 3 5.53 -17.82 8.30
N GLN A 4 4.30 -17.43 7.89
CA GLN A 4 3.58 -18.23 6.89
C GLN A 4 2.44 -17.58 6.10
N PHE A 5 2.08 -16.31 6.30
CA PHE A 5 1.11 -15.67 5.40
C PHE A 5 1.53 -14.24 5.04
N PRO A 6 2.62 -14.04 4.27
CA PRO A 6 2.91 -12.75 3.67
C PRO A 6 1.67 -12.23 2.92
N ASP A 7 0.93 -13.11 2.25
CA ASP A 7 -0.30 -12.80 1.54
C ASP A 7 -1.41 -12.24 2.45
N TRP A 8 -1.51 -12.69 3.71
CA TRP A 8 -2.48 -12.15 4.66
C TRP A 8 -2.08 -10.75 5.14
N GLY A 9 -0.80 -10.53 5.45
CA GLY A 9 -0.28 -9.21 5.83
C GLY A 9 -0.48 -8.18 4.71
N ILE A 10 -0.15 -8.58 3.49
CA ILE A 10 -0.38 -7.79 2.27
C ILE A 10 -1.88 -7.55 2.06
N ALA A 11 -2.73 -8.58 2.11
CA ALA A 11 -4.18 -8.44 1.92
C ALA A 11 -4.83 -7.56 3.00
N ARG A 12 -4.34 -7.63 4.24
CA ARG A 12 -4.79 -6.78 5.34
C ARG A 12 -4.39 -5.33 5.13
N CYS A 13 -3.14 -5.07 4.75
CA CYS A 13 -2.65 -3.72 4.45
C CYS A 13 -3.42 -3.11 3.26
N LYS A 14 -3.67 -3.90 2.21
CA LYS A 14 -4.50 -3.49 1.06
C LYS A 14 -5.91 -3.09 1.51
N ARG A 15 -6.61 -3.96 2.26
CA ARG A 15 -7.96 -3.65 2.77
C ARG A 15 -8.00 -2.44 3.69
N GLN A 16 -7.04 -2.28 4.59
CA GLN A 16 -6.92 -1.11 5.46
C GLN A 16 -6.73 0.17 4.63
N ALA A 17 -5.77 0.15 3.70
CA ALA A 17 -5.52 1.28 2.80
C ALA A 17 -6.77 1.61 1.97
N GLU A 18 -7.42 0.62 1.35
CA GLU A 18 -8.66 0.81 0.57
C GLU A 18 -9.81 1.37 1.41
N SER A 19 -10.02 0.86 2.63
CA SER A 19 -11.06 1.36 3.55
C SER A 19 -10.82 2.82 3.94
N ILE A 20 -9.58 3.20 4.17
CA ILE A 20 -9.19 4.58 4.47
C ILE A 20 -9.35 5.48 3.23
N MET A 21 -8.97 4.96 2.06
CA MET A 21 -9.13 5.64 0.78
C MET A 21 -10.61 5.87 0.44
N ASP A 22 -11.49 4.94 0.80
CA ASP A 22 -12.94 5.03 0.65
C ASP A 22 -13.54 6.02 1.65
N ALA A 23 -13.07 6.01 2.89
CA ALA A 23 -13.51 6.94 3.95
C ALA A 23 -13.24 8.42 3.62
N GLY A 24 -12.37 8.73 2.66
CA GLY A 24 -12.20 10.06 2.05
C GLY A 24 -11.69 11.18 2.98
N LYS A 25 -11.39 10.85 4.23
CA LYS A 25 -10.92 11.79 5.25
C LYS A 25 -9.40 11.96 5.16
N ALA A 26 -8.96 13.18 4.86
CA ALA A 26 -7.55 13.51 4.67
C ALA A 26 -6.65 13.16 5.87
N GLY A 27 -7.20 13.14 7.10
CA GLY A 27 -6.46 12.75 8.30
C GLY A 27 -6.03 11.28 8.32
N HIS A 28 -6.77 10.40 7.65
CA HIS A 28 -6.47 8.97 7.66
C HIS A 28 -5.52 8.56 6.53
N TYR A 29 -5.24 9.40 5.53
CA TYR A 29 -4.32 9.01 4.47
C TYR A 29 -2.90 8.70 5.00
N ALA A 30 -2.49 9.32 6.11
CA ALA A 30 -1.25 8.96 6.80
C ALA A 30 -1.27 7.49 7.28
N ASP A 31 -2.40 7.03 7.84
CA ASP A 31 -2.59 5.64 8.24
C ASP A 31 -2.52 4.70 7.02
N ALA A 32 -3.17 5.05 5.91
CA ALA A 32 -3.11 4.24 4.68
C ALA A 32 -1.67 4.10 4.16
N VAL A 33 -0.89 5.18 4.22
CA VAL A 33 0.53 5.19 3.85
C VAL A 33 1.33 4.28 4.78
N SER A 34 1.06 4.29 6.09
CA SER A 34 1.71 3.39 7.05
C SER A 34 1.43 1.92 6.75
N TRP A 35 0.19 1.55 6.42
CA TRP A 35 -0.14 0.17 6.01
C TRP A 35 0.58 -0.26 4.74
N LEU A 36 0.73 0.64 3.76
CA LEU A 36 1.49 0.35 2.54
C LEU A 36 3.00 0.20 2.83
N LYS A 37 3.55 0.92 3.80
CA LYS A 37 4.93 0.74 4.26
C LYS A 37 5.14 -0.62 4.94
N ASP A 38 4.19 -1.03 5.78
CA ASP A 38 4.21 -2.34 6.43
C ASP A 38 4.18 -3.48 5.39
N ALA A 39 3.31 -3.35 4.38
CA ALA A 39 3.28 -4.29 3.26
C ALA A 39 4.62 -4.36 2.53
N ARG A 40 5.26 -3.21 2.26
CA ARG A 40 6.60 -3.16 1.62
C ARG A 40 7.63 -3.94 2.44
N ASP A 41 7.63 -3.79 3.76
CA ASP A 41 8.58 -4.47 4.65
C ASP A 41 8.44 -6.00 4.52
N ILE A 42 7.20 -6.49 4.57
CA ILE A 42 6.88 -7.92 4.34
C ILE A 42 7.33 -8.37 2.94
N TYR A 43 7.08 -7.56 1.90
CA TYR A 43 7.57 -7.86 0.55
C TYR A 43 9.12 -7.88 0.49
N GLY A 44 9.79 -7.01 1.25
CA GLY A 44 11.24 -6.93 1.36
C GLY A 44 11.84 -8.17 2.03
N GLU A 45 11.28 -8.59 3.17
CA GLU A 45 11.69 -9.82 3.87
C GLU A 45 11.57 -11.07 2.99
N HIS A 46 10.59 -11.09 2.10
CA HIS A 46 10.37 -12.18 1.15
C HIS A 46 11.07 -12.00 -0.21
N GLY A 47 11.88 -10.94 -0.40
CA GLY A 47 12.59 -10.68 -1.67
C GLY A 47 11.65 -10.34 -2.84
N ARG A 48 10.38 -10.04 -2.58
CA ARG A 48 9.32 -9.76 -3.56
C ARG A 48 9.06 -8.25 -3.76
N LEU A 49 10.06 -7.41 -3.49
CA LEU A 49 10.01 -5.97 -3.72
C LEU A 49 9.71 -5.59 -5.19
N ALA A 50 10.10 -6.43 -6.15
CA ALA A 50 9.79 -6.22 -7.56
C ALA A 50 8.28 -6.35 -7.84
N GLU A 51 7.62 -7.39 -7.32
CA GLU A 51 6.16 -7.56 -7.42
C GLU A 51 5.43 -6.41 -6.71
N TRP A 52 5.93 -5.97 -5.55
CA TRP A 52 5.40 -4.82 -4.84
C TRP A 52 5.44 -3.53 -5.67
N GLN A 53 6.56 -3.24 -6.33
CA GLN A 53 6.68 -2.05 -7.18
C GLN A 53 5.72 -2.10 -8.37
N VAL A 54 5.53 -3.26 -8.99
CA VAL A 54 4.56 -3.44 -10.09
C VAL A 54 3.13 -3.22 -9.57
N TYR A 55 2.79 -3.82 -8.42
CA TYR A 55 1.49 -3.65 -7.77
C TYR A 55 1.22 -2.18 -7.41
N LEU A 56 2.19 -1.52 -6.78
CA LEU A 56 2.09 -0.12 -6.36
C LEU A 56 2.11 0.85 -7.55
N ALA A 57 2.68 0.47 -8.69
CA ALA A 57 2.61 1.22 -9.93
C ALA A 57 1.23 1.12 -10.61
N GLY A 58 0.52 0.00 -10.47
CA GLY A 58 -0.85 -0.18 -10.98
C GLY A 58 -1.93 0.46 -10.10
N LEU A 59 -1.67 0.61 -8.79
CA LEU A 59 -2.59 1.23 -7.84
C LEU A 59 -3.02 2.67 -8.19
N PRO A 60 -2.11 3.60 -8.55
CA PRO A 60 -2.48 4.95 -8.95
C PRO A 60 -3.16 4.99 -10.31
N ASP A 61 -3.03 3.97 -11.16
CA ASP A 61 -3.80 3.84 -12.41
C ASP A 61 -5.25 3.45 -12.09
N LEU A 62 -5.43 2.45 -11.23
CA LEU A 62 -6.74 2.00 -10.74
C LEU A 62 -7.52 3.11 -10.01
N HIS A 63 -6.79 3.92 -9.24
CA HIS A 63 -7.34 5.04 -8.46
C HIS A 63 -6.99 6.42 -9.03
N ALA A 64 -6.65 6.50 -10.33
CA ALA A 64 -6.21 7.74 -11.00
C ALA A 64 -7.19 8.91 -10.83
N ARG A 65 -8.48 8.60 -10.66
CA ARG A 65 -9.53 9.61 -10.36
C ARG A 65 -9.42 10.27 -8.99
N LYS A 66 -8.56 9.79 -8.08
CA LYS A 66 -8.41 10.33 -6.72
C LYS A 66 -7.09 11.09 -6.59
N TYR A 67 -7.11 12.32 -7.08
CA TYR A 67 -5.97 13.24 -7.20
C TYR A 67 -5.20 13.50 -5.89
N LYS A 68 -5.81 13.27 -4.73
CA LYS A 68 -5.19 13.45 -3.41
C LYS A 68 -4.41 12.22 -2.94
N LEU A 69 -4.79 11.04 -3.43
CA LEU A 69 -4.22 9.75 -3.06
C LEU A 69 -3.05 9.36 -3.96
N VAL A 70 -3.16 9.63 -5.27
CA VAL A 70 -2.10 9.39 -6.26
C VAL A 70 -0.74 9.99 -5.87
N PRO A 71 -0.63 11.27 -5.42
CA PRO A 71 0.66 11.82 -5.00
C PRO A 71 1.21 11.14 -3.75
N MET A 72 0.35 10.67 -2.83
CA MET A 72 0.78 9.93 -1.63
C MET A 72 1.31 8.54 -1.99
N LEU A 73 0.63 7.83 -2.91
CA LEU A 73 1.11 6.57 -3.47
C LEU A 73 2.44 6.73 -4.21
N ARG A 74 2.57 7.79 -5.03
CA ARG A 74 3.84 8.14 -5.68
C ARG A 74 4.94 8.47 -4.68
N ALA A 75 4.63 9.14 -3.57
CA ALA A 75 5.62 9.44 -2.53
C ALA A 75 6.19 8.16 -1.91
N ILE A 76 5.36 7.13 -1.71
CA ILE A 76 5.82 5.80 -1.23
C ILE A 76 6.71 5.11 -2.27
N ARG A 77 6.35 5.21 -3.56
CA ARG A 77 7.16 4.67 -4.67
C ARG A 77 8.52 5.34 -4.81
N SER A 78 8.62 6.60 -4.41
CA SER A 78 9.82 7.44 -4.59
C SER A 78 10.80 7.35 -3.41
N GLN A 79 10.51 6.52 -2.39
CA GLN A 79 11.34 6.29 -1.20
C GLN A 79 12.13 4.99 -1.24
#